data_AF-C4R1J9-F1
#
_entry.id   AF-C4R1J9-F1
#
_cell.length_a   1.000
_cell.length_b   1.000
_cell.length_c   1.000
_cell.angle_alpha   90.00
_cell.angle_beta   90.00
_cell.angle_gamma   90.00
#
_symmetry.space_group_name_H-M   'P 1'
#
loop_
_entity.id
_entity.type
_entity.pdbx_description
1 polymer ?
#
loop_
_entity_poly.entity_id
_entity_poly.type
_entity_poly.pdbx_seq_one_letter_code
_entity_poly.pdbx_strand_id
1 'polypeptide(L)'
;MSPREVNTTEDDQNPPKFRSKILERVLHKALANTTQELNSTKFDMCYPQISANDVGKRHLQVAREQMITFWETSAVTEFDKIFKERNVESKLDELDKLIWQAQKRKNTGAVEESLNLEDLTPEKLIQSQTIQERRELRDNLRSQVNLLETQTQQLLGDFEEEAQNSSETINSIDAKLAHLNTLLSLMESESQPPLRERLGKLVDGTI
;
A
#
# COMPACT_ATOMS: atom_id res chain seq x y z
N MET A 1 -13.67 10.22 -26.99
CA MET A 1 -14.49 9.79 -25.84
C MET A 1 -13.73 10.15 -24.58
N SER A 2 -14.24 11.12 -23.82
CA SER A 2 -13.57 11.68 -22.64
C SER A 2 -13.62 10.68 -21.47
N PRO A 3 -12.53 10.50 -20.70
CA PRO A 3 -12.59 9.78 -19.44
C PRO A 3 -13.51 10.56 -18.50
N ARG A 4 -14.58 9.91 -18.02
CA ARG A 4 -15.42 10.48 -16.97
C ARG A 4 -14.60 10.47 -15.68
N GLU A 5 -14.27 11.65 -15.20
CA GLU A 5 -13.78 11.88 -13.85
C GLU A 5 -14.83 11.34 -12.86
N VAL A 6 -14.48 10.25 -12.19
CA VAL A 6 -15.27 9.72 -11.08
C VAL A 6 -15.00 10.65 -9.90
N ASN A 7 -15.90 11.61 -9.74
CA ASN A 7 -15.92 12.56 -8.63
C ASN A 7 -16.14 11.76 -7.34
N THR A 8 -15.06 11.46 -6.61
CA THR A 8 -15.11 10.82 -5.29
C THR A 8 -15.60 11.84 -4.27
N THR A 9 -16.92 11.93 -4.13
CA THR A 9 -17.56 12.59 -2.99
C THR A 9 -17.19 11.85 -1.71
N GLU A 10 -16.84 12.61 -0.68
CA GLU A 10 -16.29 12.21 0.63
C GLU A 10 -17.18 11.25 1.48
N ASP A 11 -18.29 10.77 0.93
CA ASP A 11 -19.21 9.80 1.56
C ASP A 11 -18.74 8.34 1.41
N ASP A 12 -17.65 8.14 0.65
CA ASP A 12 -17.13 6.83 0.22
C ASP A 12 -16.17 6.17 1.24
N GLN A 13 -16.04 6.74 2.45
CA GLN A 13 -15.09 6.26 3.47
C GLN A 13 -15.71 5.46 4.62
N ASN A 14 -17.03 5.47 4.80
CA ASN A 14 -17.66 4.73 5.89
C ASN A 14 -18.73 3.77 5.38
N PRO A 15 -18.49 2.45 5.40
CA PRO A 15 -19.49 1.48 4.97
C PRO A 15 -20.73 1.60 5.87
N PRO A 16 -21.95 1.47 5.32
CA PRO A 16 -23.17 1.59 6.11
C PRO A 16 -23.23 0.46 7.14
N LYS A 17 -23.18 0.82 8.43
CA LYS A 17 -23.30 -0.10 9.57
C LYS A 17 -24.77 -0.21 9.97
N PHE A 18 -25.44 -1.27 9.53
CA PHE A 18 -26.88 -1.41 9.80
C PHE A 18 -27.29 -2.82 10.20
N ARG A 19 -26.52 -3.85 9.84
CA ARG A 19 -26.92 -5.25 10.13
C ARG A 19 -26.97 -5.57 11.61
N SER A 20 -26.03 -5.05 12.41
CA SER A 20 -26.03 -5.16 13.88
C SER A 20 -27.32 -4.61 14.49
N LYS A 21 -27.68 -3.38 14.13
CA LYS A 21 -28.93 -2.72 14.58
C LYS A 21 -30.19 -3.43 14.11
N ILE A 22 -30.19 -3.98 12.89
CA ILE A 22 -31.32 -4.79 12.42
C ILE A 22 -31.48 -6.04 13.26
N LEU A 23 -30.38 -6.74 13.56
CA LEU A 23 -30.39 -7.95 14.38
C LEU A 23 -30.97 -7.66 15.78
N GLU A 24 -30.47 -6.61 16.45
CA GLU A 24 -30.97 -6.13 17.74
C GLU A 24 -32.48 -5.84 17.67
N ARG A 25 -32.92 -5.07 16.68
CA ARG A 25 -34.34 -4.74 16.48
C ARG A 25 -35.21 -5.98 16.27
N VAL A 26 -34.74 -6.96 15.51
CA VAL A 26 -35.48 -8.21 15.25
C VAL A 26 -35.59 -9.03 16.53
N LEU A 27 -34.53 -9.12 17.34
CA LEU A 27 -34.54 -9.81 18.62
C LEU A 27 -35.53 -9.16 19.61
N HIS A 28 -35.49 -7.84 19.77
CA HIS A 28 -36.45 -7.14 20.63
C HIS A 28 -37.89 -7.31 20.15
N LYS A 29 -38.12 -7.25 18.84
CA LYS A 29 -39.45 -7.47 18.27
C LYS A 29 -39.94 -8.90 18.49
N ALA A 30 -39.07 -9.89 18.35
CA ALA A 30 -39.41 -11.29 18.61
C ALA A 30 -39.72 -11.52 20.11
N LEU A 31 -38.95 -10.91 21.00
CA LEU A 31 -39.18 -10.96 22.45
C LEU A 31 -40.54 -10.34 22.81
N ALA A 32 -40.82 -9.13 22.32
CA ALA A 32 -42.10 -8.44 22.54
C ALA A 32 -43.30 -9.24 22.01
N ASN A 33 -43.19 -9.83 20.81
CA ASN A 33 -44.24 -10.69 20.29
C ASN A 33 -44.45 -11.94 21.15
N THR A 34 -43.37 -12.51 21.70
CA THR A 34 -43.43 -13.68 22.58
C THR A 34 -44.10 -13.33 23.91
N THR A 35 -43.79 -12.17 24.50
CA THR A 35 -44.41 -11.74 25.76
C THR A 35 -45.86 -11.28 25.58
N GLN A 36 -46.22 -10.78 24.40
CA GLN A 36 -47.61 -10.46 24.05
C GLN A 36 -48.54 -11.69 24.03
N GLU A 37 -48.02 -12.85 23.64
CA GLU A 37 -48.78 -14.12 23.68
C GLU A 37 -49.18 -14.53 25.11
N LEU A 38 -48.45 -14.06 26.12
CA LEU A 38 -48.78 -14.24 27.53
C LEU A 38 -49.80 -13.18 27.97
N ASN A 39 -50.97 -13.14 27.33
CA ASN A 39 -52.02 -12.17 27.65
C ASN A 39 -52.84 -12.57 28.89
N SER A 40 -53.52 -11.61 29.51
CA SER A 40 -54.28 -11.84 30.75
C SER A 40 -55.39 -12.86 30.58
N THR A 41 -56.06 -12.87 29.42
CA THR A 41 -57.17 -13.79 29.13
C THR A 41 -56.72 -15.24 29.09
N LYS A 42 -55.59 -15.52 28.43
CA LYS A 42 -54.97 -16.84 28.39
C LYS A 42 -54.51 -17.28 29.78
N PHE A 43 -53.98 -16.36 30.57
CA PHE A 43 -53.60 -16.62 31.97
C PHE A 43 -54.83 -16.97 32.82
N ASP A 44 -55.93 -16.23 32.70
CA ASP A 44 -57.18 -16.50 33.43
C ASP A 44 -57.79 -17.85 33.03
N MET A 45 -57.70 -18.23 31.74
CA MET A 45 -58.16 -19.53 31.22
C MET A 45 -57.34 -20.71 31.76
N CYS A 46 -56.05 -20.54 31.98
CA CYS A 46 -55.19 -21.58 32.55
C CYS A 46 -55.39 -21.77 34.06
N TYR A 47 -55.90 -20.74 34.76
CA TYR A 47 -56.08 -20.74 36.22
C TYR A 47 -57.51 -20.33 36.63
N PRO A 48 -58.56 -21.03 36.16
CA PRO A 48 -59.96 -20.61 36.32
C PRO A 48 -60.42 -20.58 37.79
N GLN A 49 -59.86 -21.44 38.64
CA GLN A 49 -60.18 -21.49 40.07
C GLN A 49 -59.65 -20.28 40.84
N ILE A 50 -58.55 -19.69 40.39
CA ILE A 50 -57.88 -18.55 41.04
C ILE A 50 -58.45 -17.24 40.49
N SER A 51 -58.73 -17.19 39.19
CA SER A 51 -59.29 -16.01 38.51
C SER A 51 -60.76 -15.75 38.84
N ALA A 52 -61.47 -16.74 39.39
CA ALA A 52 -62.86 -16.59 39.87
C ALA A 52 -63.02 -15.62 41.05
N ASN A 53 -61.97 -15.43 41.86
CA ASN A 53 -61.97 -14.49 42.99
C ASN A 53 -61.25 -13.20 42.61
N ASP A 54 -61.81 -12.03 42.92
CA ASP A 54 -61.21 -10.73 42.59
C ASP A 54 -59.80 -10.54 43.18
N VAL A 55 -59.55 -11.09 44.38
CA VAL A 55 -58.24 -11.08 45.04
C VAL A 55 -57.25 -12.01 44.31
N GLY A 56 -57.71 -13.21 43.92
CA GLY A 56 -56.89 -14.18 43.19
C GLY A 56 -56.52 -13.68 41.79
N LYS A 57 -57.47 -13.04 41.10
CA LYS A 57 -57.25 -12.39 39.81
C LYS A 57 -56.20 -11.27 39.90
N ARG A 58 -56.26 -10.42 40.93
CA ARG A 58 -55.22 -9.39 41.17
C ARG A 58 -53.84 -10.01 41.38
N HIS A 59 -53.72 -11.01 42.24
CA HIS A 59 -52.42 -11.66 42.47
C HIS A 59 -51.88 -12.33 41.21
N LEU A 60 -52.75 -12.92 40.40
CA LEU A 60 -52.38 -13.55 39.14
C LEU A 60 -51.91 -12.53 38.10
N GLN A 61 -52.54 -11.36 38.04
CA GLN A 61 -52.08 -10.25 37.21
C GLN A 61 -50.70 -9.74 37.65
N VAL A 62 -50.48 -9.54 38.96
CA VAL A 62 -49.18 -9.13 39.49
C VAL A 62 -48.10 -10.17 39.18
N ALA A 63 -48.39 -11.46 39.38
CA ALA A 63 -47.45 -12.54 39.08
C ALA A 63 -47.11 -12.59 37.59
N ARG A 64 -48.09 -12.40 36.71
CA ARG A 64 -47.89 -12.31 35.26
C ARG A 64 -46.99 -11.13 34.90
N GLU A 65 -47.27 -9.94 35.42
CA GLU A 65 -46.48 -8.73 35.17
C GLU A 65 -45.02 -8.93 35.63
N GLN A 66 -44.82 -9.46 36.84
CA GLN A 66 -43.49 -9.80 37.36
C GLN A 66 -42.76 -10.81 36.47
N MET A 67 -43.46 -11.85 36.01
CA MET A 67 -42.89 -12.87 35.13
C MET A 67 -42.46 -12.28 33.78
N ILE A 68 -43.30 -11.42 33.17
CA ILE A 68 -42.99 -10.75 31.91
C ILE A 68 -41.78 -9.82 32.10
N THR A 69 -41.78 -8.97 33.12
CA THR A 69 -40.66 -8.06 33.39
C THR A 69 -39.35 -8.81 33.65
N PHE A 70 -39.40 -9.88 34.44
CA PHE A 70 -38.23 -10.72 34.70
C PHE A 70 -37.71 -11.36 33.42
N TRP A 71 -38.61 -11.91 32.59
CA TRP A 71 -38.25 -12.55 31.32
C TRP A 71 -37.63 -11.55 30.35
N GLU A 72 -38.24 -10.38 30.17
CA GLU A 72 -37.73 -9.34 29.26
C GLU A 72 -36.36 -8.85 29.71
N THR A 73 -36.21 -8.53 31.00
CA THR A 73 -34.93 -8.04 31.54
C THR A 73 -33.84 -9.09 31.42
N SER A 74 -34.14 -10.36 31.75
CA SER A 74 -33.18 -11.45 31.68
C SER A 74 -32.77 -11.76 30.24
N ALA A 75 -33.73 -11.79 29.31
CA ALA A 75 -33.47 -12.06 27.90
C ALA A 75 -32.61 -10.96 27.26
N VAL A 76 -32.93 -9.68 27.49
CA VAL A 76 -32.12 -8.56 27.00
C VAL A 76 -30.70 -8.61 27.56
N THR A 77 -30.57 -8.86 28.86
CA THR A 77 -29.27 -8.99 29.52
C THR A 77 -28.43 -10.13 28.91
N GLU A 78 -29.05 -11.27 28.61
CA GLU A 78 -28.34 -12.38 27.96
C GLU A 78 -28.02 -12.12 26.49
N PHE A 79 -28.88 -11.44 25.75
CA PHE A 79 -28.56 -11.03 24.38
C PHE A 79 -27.32 -10.14 24.35
N ASP A 80 -27.22 -9.17 25.26
CA ASP A 80 -26.06 -8.29 25.38
C ASP A 80 -24.77 -9.05 25.71
N LYS A 81 -24.85 -10.07 26.59
CA LYS A 81 -23.71 -10.93 26.90
C LYS A 81 -23.26 -11.71 25.67
N ILE A 82 -24.20 -12.34 24.95
CA ILE A 82 -23.90 -13.09 23.73
C ILE A 82 -23.27 -12.19 22.66
N PHE A 83 -23.80 -10.97 22.48
CA PHE A 83 -23.26 -10.00 21.54
C PHE A 83 -21.81 -9.62 21.86
N LYS A 84 -21.50 -9.40 23.14
CA LYS A 84 -20.14 -9.09 23.62
C LYS A 84 -19.20 -10.29 23.47
N GLU A 85 -19.60 -11.47 23.95
CA GLU A 85 -18.77 -12.69 23.91
C GLU A 85 -18.39 -13.10 22.48
N ARG A 86 -19.34 -12.98 21.55
CA ARG A 86 -19.12 -13.38 20.15
C ARG A 86 -18.58 -12.26 19.27
N ASN A 87 -18.47 -11.05 19.82
CA ASN A 87 -18.12 -9.82 19.10
C ASN A 87 -18.97 -9.64 17.83
N VAL A 88 -20.30 -9.77 18.00
CA VAL A 88 -21.25 -9.80 16.88
C VAL A 88 -21.26 -8.49 16.12
N GLU A 89 -21.20 -7.37 16.84
CA GLU A 89 -21.24 -6.03 16.25
C GLU A 89 -20.06 -5.80 15.30
N SER A 90 -18.81 -6.06 15.75
CA SER A 90 -17.62 -5.92 14.90
C SER A 90 -17.71 -6.81 13.66
N LYS A 91 -18.13 -8.07 13.83
CA LYS A 91 -18.22 -9.02 12.71
C LYS A 91 -19.26 -8.62 11.67
N LEU A 92 -20.40 -8.11 12.12
CA LEU A 92 -21.46 -7.63 11.20
C LEU A 92 -21.06 -6.31 10.52
N ASP A 93 -20.37 -5.42 11.22
CA ASP A 93 -19.81 -4.20 10.64
C ASP A 93 -18.71 -4.50 9.61
N GLU A 94 -17.84 -5.47 9.89
CA GLU A 94 -16.82 -5.97 8.95
C GLU A 94 -17.48 -6.62 7.73
N LEU A 95 -18.55 -7.38 7.92
CA LEU A 95 -19.33 -7.94 6.82
C LEU A 95 -19.99 -6.85 5.96
N ASP A 96 -20.57 -5.82 6.58
CA ASP A 96 -21.12 -4.64 5.90
C ASP A 96 -20.04 -3.97 5.04
N LYS A 97 -18.83 -3.81 5.58
CA LYS A 97 -17.66 -3.29 4.86
C LYS A 97 -17.27 -4.16 3.67
N LEU A 98 -17.17 -5.47 3.85
CA LEU A 98 -16.80 -6.40 2.77
C LEU A 98 -17.81 -6.37 1.63
N ILE A 99 -19.10 -6.35 1.95
CA ILE A 99 -20.17 -6.29 0.95
C ILE A 99 -20.15 -4.95 0.20
N TRP A 100 -19.95 -3.84 0.90
CA TRP A 100 -19.82 -2.54 0.27
C TRP A 100 -18.62 -2.50 -0.69
N GLN A 101 -17.46 -3.03 -0.27
CA GLN A 101 -16.28 -3.12 -1.13
C GLN A 101 -16.52 -3.98 -2.37
N ALA A 102 -17.18 -5.14 -2.22
CA ALA A 102 -17.52 -6.01 -3.34
C ALA A 102 -18.48 -5.33 -4.33
N GLN A 103 -19.50 -4.62 -3.82
CA GLN A 103 -20.40 -3.84 -4.67
C GLN A 103 -19.67 -2.73 -5.43
N LYS A 104 -18.73 -2.04 -4.76
CA LYS A 104 -17.89 -1.03 -5.40
C LYS A 104 -17.05 -1.62 -6.54
N ARG A 105 -16.40 -2.77 -6.31
CA ARG A 105 -15.62 -3.50 -7.34
C ARG A 105 -16.48 -3.87 -8.56
N LYS A 106 -17.66 -4.43 -8.31
CA LYS A 106 -18.64 -4.76 -9.35
C LYS A 106 -19.03 -3.54 -10.18
N ASN A 107 -19.29 -2.39 -9.54
CA ASN A 107 -19.67 -1.17 -10.23
C ASN A 107 -18.52 -0.54 -11.04
N THR A 108 -17.27 -0.72 -10.60
CA THR A 108 -16.07 -0.27 -11.34
C THR A 108 -15.70 -1.16 -12.53
N GLY A 109 -16.45 -2.24 -12.79
CA GLY A 109 -16.19 -3.15 -13.91
C GLY A 109 -14.96 -4.02 -13.72
N ALA A 110 -14.47 -4.17 -12.48
CA ALA A 110 -13.44 -5.16 -12.18
C ALA A 110 -14.02 -6.55 -12.47
N VAL A 111 -13.40 -7.29 -13.39
CA VAL A 111 -13.77 -8.67 -13.69
C VAL A 111 -13.45 -9.51 -12.46
N GLU A 112 -14.46 -9.76 -11.63
CA GLU A 112 -14.34 -10.74 -10.54
C GLU A 112 -14.47 -12.12 -11.14
N GLU A 113 -13.34 -12.81 -11.30
CA GLU A 113 -13.32 -14.25 -11.46
C GLU A 113 -14.00 -14.87 -10.25
N SER A 114 -15.03 -15.70 -10.48
CA SER A 114 -15.71 -16.41 -9.41
C SER A 114 -14.71 -17.32 -8.71
N LEU A 115 -14.31 -16.97 -7.49
CA LEU A 115 -13.47 -17.81 -6.67
C LEU A 115 -14.28 -19.03 -6.21
N ASN A 116 -13.95 -20.21 -6.75
CA ASN A 116 -14.44 -21.46 -6.19
C ASN A 116 -13.71 -21.73 -4.88
N LEU A 117 -14.45 -21.82 -3.76
CA LEU A 117 -13.86 -22.11 -2.44
C LEU A 117 -13.11 -23.45 -2.42
N GLU A 118 -13.49 -24.39 -3.28
CA GLU A 118 -12.88 -25.72 -3.38
C GLU A 118 -11.49 -25.69 -4.03
N ASP A 119 -11.18 -24.66 -4.83
CA ASP A 119 -9.89 -24.50 -5.49
C ASP A 119 -8.84 -23.76 -4.63
N LEU A 120 -9.22 -23.37 -3.41
CA LEU A 120 -8.39 -22.57 -2.50
C LEU A 120 -7.42 -23.44 -1.68
N THR A 121 -6.34 -23.88 -2.31
CA THR A 121 -5.24 -24.58 -1.62
C THR A 121 -4.51 -23.66 -0.63
N PRO A 122 -3.98 -24.17 0.51
CA PRO A 122 -3.20 -23.38 1.46
C PRO A 122 -2.03 -22.62 0.83
N GLU A 123 -1.39 -23.21 -0.18
CA GLU A 123 -0.29 -22.58 -0.93
C GLU A 123 -0.74 -21.30 -1.64
N LYS A 124 -1.92 -21.30 -2.27
CA LYS A 124 -2.50 -20.10 -2.90
C LYS A 124 -2.81 -19.01 -1.88
N LEU A 125 -3.23 -19.39 -0.66
CA LEU A 125 -3.50 -18.43 0.42
C LEU A 125 -2.20 -17.78 0.93
N ILE A 126 -1.15 -18.58 1.14
CA ILE A 126 0.16 -18.05 1.53
C ILE A 126 0.71 -17.15 0.43
N GLN A 127 0.65 -17.61 -0.82
CA GLN A 127 1.11 -16.83 -1.97
C GLN A 127 0.36 -15.50 -2.12
N SER A 128 -0.95 -15.47 -1.91
CA SER A 128 -1.73 -14.23 -2.01
C SER A 128 -1.33 -13.21 -0.94
N GLN A 129 -0.99 -13.67 0.27
CA GLN A 129 -0.48 -12.81 1.34
C GLN A 129 0.93 -12.30 1.02
N THR A 130 1.83 -13.14 0.50
CA THR A 130 3.21 -12.73 0.20
C THR A 130 3.34 -11.92 -1.10
N ILE A 131 2.32 -11.89 -1.96
CA ILE A 131 2.36 -11.18 -3.25
C ILE A 131 2.60 -9.69 -3.07
N GLN A 132 2.00 -9.07 -2.04
CA GLN A 132 2.18 -7.63 -1.81
C GLN A 132 3.63 -7.32 -1.41
N GLU A 133 4.15 -8.01 -0.39
CA GLU A 133 5.52 -7.83 0.09
C GLU A 133 6.55 -8.09 -1.03
N ARG A 134 6.34 -9.15 -1.82
CA ARG A 134 7.20 -9.46 -2.98
C ARG A 134 7.14 -8.36 -4.03
N ARG A 135 5.97 -7.74 -4.25
CA ARG A 135 5.79 -6.64 -5.19
C ARG A 135 6.58 -5.42 -4.75
N GLU A 136 6.44 -5.03 -3.49
CA GLU A 136 7.15 -3.91 -2.89
C GLU A 136 8.68 -4.11 -2.94
N LEU A 137 9.15 -5.32 -2.58
CA LEU A 137 10.57 -5.67 -2.66
C LEU A 137 11.10 -5.61 -4.10
N ARG A 138 10.34 -6.16 -5.05
CA ARG A 138 10.72 -6.12 -6.47
C ARG A 138 10.81 -4.69 -6.99
N ASP A 139 9.87 -3.84 -6.62
CA ASP A 139 9.85 -2.45 -7.09
C ASP A 139 11.01 -1.64 -6.49
N ASN A 140 11.39 -1.93 -5.23
CA ASN A 140 12.60 -1.39 -4.60
C ASN A 140 13.90 -1.87 -5.29
N LEU A 141 14.04 -3.17 -5.53
CA LEU A 141 15.21 -3.70 -6.25
C LEU A 141 15.31 -3.10 -7.65
N ARG A 142 14.18 -2.93 -8.33
CA ARG A 142 14.15 -2.31 -9.66
C ARG A 142 14.58 -0.84 -9.63
N SER A 143 14.20 -0.08 -8.61
CA SER A 143 14.66 1.30 -8.47
C SER A 143 16.17 1.37 -8.19
N GLN A 144 16.71 0.45 -7.39
CA GLN A 144 18.16 0.35 -7.15
C GLN A 144 18.94 -0.01 -8.42
N VAL A 145 18.45 -0.96 -9.21
CA VAL A 145 19.08 -1.33 -10.50
C VAL A 145 19.10 -0.12 -11.43
N ASN A 146 17.96 0.55 -11.60
CA ASN A 146 17.88 1.75 -12.46
C ASN A 146 18.84 2.85 -11.98
N LEU A 147 18.99 3.04 -10.66
CA LEU A 147 19.93 4.01 -10.10
C LEU A 147 21.38 3.64 -10.44
N LEU A 148 21.76 2.38 -10.24
CA LEU A 148 23.10 1.89 -10.55
C LEU A 148 23.42 1.96 -12.04
N GLU A 149 22.46 1.64 -12.91
CA GLU A 149 22.60 1.80 -14.36
C GLU A 149 22.87 3.25 -14.74
N THR A 150 22.12 4.18 -14.14
CA THR A 150 22.30 5.63 -14.37
C THR A 150 23.67 6.10 -13.89
N GLN A 151 24.11 5.67 -12.70
CA GLN A 151 25.43 6.01 -12.17
C GLN A 151 26.57 5.43 -13.00
N THR A 152 26.41 4.19 -13.48
CA THR A 152 27.41 3.54 -14.33
C THR A 152 27.54 4.25 -15.67
N GLN A 153 26.41 4.67 -16.27
CA GLN A 153 26.41 5.47 -17.49
C GLN A 153 27.09 6.84 -17.28
N GLN A 154 26.84 7.50 -16.15
CA GLN A 154 27.51 8.76 -15.81
C GLN A 154 29.02 8.57 -15.66
N LEU A 155 29.45 7.59 -14.86
CA LEU A 155 30.87 7.31 -14.65
C LEU A 155 31.61 6.94 -15.94
N LEU A 156 30.97 6.20 -16.84
CA LEU A 156 31.54 5.90 -18.16
C LEU A 156 31.71 7.17 -18.99
N GLY A 157 30.72 8.06 -18.99
CA GLY A 157 30.82 9.36 -19.65
C GLY A 157 31.96 10.22 -19.09
N ASP A 158 32.05 10.34 -17.77
CA ASP A 158 33.12 11.08 -17.09
C ASP A 158 34.51 10.48 -17.41
N PHE A 159 34.62 9.16 -17.47
CA PHE A 159 35.86 8.47 -17.82
C PHE A 159 36.27 8.70 -19.27
N GLU A 160 35.33 8.65 -20.21
CA GLU A 160 35.59 8.93 -21.63
C GLU A 160 36.02 10.39 -21.84
N GLU A 161 35.40 11.33 -21.13
CA GLU A 161 35.79 12.75 -21.15
C GLU A 161 37.22 12.94 -20.61
N GLU A 162 37.56 12.33 -19.47
CA GLU A 162 38.90 12.43 -18.90
C GLU A 162 39.96 11.77 -19.79
N ALA A 163 39.64 10.62 -20.41
CA ALA A 163 40.53 9.96 -21.35
C ALA A 163 40.80 10.83 -22.60
N GLN A 164 39.78 11.52 -23.11
CA GLN A 164 39.92 12.47 -24.22
C GLN A 164 40.80 13.66 -23.83
N ASN A 165 40.55 14.28 -22.68
CA ASN A 165 41.37 15.36 -22.13
C ASN A 165 42.84 14.93 -21.95
N SER A 166 43.07 13.71 -21.45
CA SER A 166 44.42 13.15 -21.31
C SER A 166 45.11 12.98 -22.67
N SER A 167 44.42 12.46 -23.68
CA SER A 167 45.00 12.33 -25.02
C SER A 167 45.34 13.71 -25.63
N GLU A 168 44.49 14.71 -25.45
CA GLU A 168 44.73 16.06 -25.95
C GLU A 168 45.92 16.73 -25.28
N THR A 169 46.06 16.56 -23.95
CA THR A 169 47.21 17.07 -23.21
C THR A 169 48.51 16.37 -23.61
N ILE A 170 48.51 15.04 -23.81
CA ILE A 170 49.67 14.30 -24.33
C ILE A 170 50.07 14.84 -25.70
N ASN A 171 49.11 14.97 -26.63
CA ASN A 171 49.37 15.53 -27.96
C ASN A 171 49.95 16.95 -27.90
N SER A 172 49.47 17.77 -26.95
CA SER A 172 50.00 19.12 -26.71
C SER A 172 51.44 19.10 -26.19
N ILE A 173 51.76 18.18 -25.27
CA ILE A 173 53.12 18.00 -24.74
C ILE A 173 54.06 17.53 -25.85
N ASP A 174 53.65 16.55 -26.65
CA ASP A 174 54.46 16.04 -27.77
C ASP A 174 54.75 17.14 -28.80
N ALA A 175 53.76 17.97 -29.12
CA ALA A 175 53.96 19.13 -30.00
C ALA A 175 54.97 20.13 -29.42
N LYS A 176 54.92 20.40 -28.10
CA LYS A 176 55.89 21.28 -27.42
C LYS A 176 57.29 20.66 -27.37
N LEU A 177 57.41 19.36 -27.12
CA LEU A 177 58.69 18.65 -27.13
C LEU A 177 59.31 18.63 -28.54
N ALA A 178 58.50 18.40 -29.58
CA ALA A 178 58.94 18.50 -30.97
C ALA A 178 59.48 19.91 -31.26
N HIS A 179 58.75 20.96 -30.85
CA HIS A 179 59.20 22.34 -31.02
C HIS A 179 60.53 22.63 -30.28
N LEU A 180 60.68 22.16 -29.04
CA LEU A 180 61.93 22.30 -28.28
C LEU A 180 63.09 21.55 -28.93
N ASN A 181 62.86 20.34 -29.45
CA ASN A 181 63.87 19.59 -30.19
C ASN A 181 64.30 20.31 -31.47
N THR A 182 63.35 20.93 -32.19
CA THR A 182 63.68 21.77 -33.35
C THR A 182 64.55 22.96 -32.94
N LEU A 183 64.22 23.65 -31.83
CA LEU A 183 65.04 24.74 -31.30
C LEU A 183 66.44 24.28 -30.86
N LEU A 184 66.55 23.12 -30.20
CA LEU A 184 67.85 22.53 -29.83
C LEU A 184 68.70 22.23 -31.06
N SER A 185 68.11 21.65 -32.11
CA SER A 185 68.83 21.38 -33.37
C SER A 185 69.32 22.66 -34.07
N LEU A 186 68.56 23.76 -33.96
CA LEU A 186 68.97 25.07 -34.45
C LEU A 186 70.14 25.65 -33.64
N MET A 187 70.12 25.52 -32.31
CA MET A 187 71.24 25.97 -31.47
C MET A 187 72.50 25.12 -31.63
N GLU A 188 72.37 23.81 -31.83
CA GLU A 188 73.50 22.93 -32.16
C GLU A 188 74.12 23.29 -33.52
N SER A 189 73.31 23.76 -34.48
CA SER A 189 73.82 24.27 -35.77
C SER A 189 74.57 25.61 -35.65
N GLU A 190 74.37 26.37 -34.57
CA GLU A 190 75.08 27.64 -34.30
C GLU A 190 76.38 27.45 -33.46
N SER A 191 76.63 26.28 -32.87
CA SER A 191 77.73 26.07 -31.92
C SER A 191 78.78 25.03 -32.37
N GLN A 192 79.72 25.45 -33.25
CA GLN A 192 81.20 25.22 -33.22
C GLN A 192 81.88 25.37 -34.62
N PRO A 193 83.17 25.81 -34.79
CA PRO A 193 84.09 26.61 -33.96
C PRO A 193 84.69 27.85 -34.73
N PRO A 194 85.66 28.64 -34.20
CA PRO A 194 85.79 30.08 -34.47
C PRO A 194 86.66 30.46 -35.69
N LEU A 195 86.42 31.68 -36.16
CA LEU A 195 87.01 32.49 -37.25
C LEU A 195 88.56 32.54 -37.41
N ARG A 196 89.34 31.72 -36.71
CA ARG A 196 90.82 31.71 -36.81
C ARG A 196 91.37 31.16 -38.12
N GLU A 197 90.57 30.46 -38.92
CA GLU A 197 91.04 29.88 -40.19
C GLU A 197 90.77 30.78 -41.43
N ARG A 198 90.02 31.87 -41.28
CA ARG A 198 89.72 32.79 -42.39
C ARG A 198 90.73 33.92 -42.58
N LEU A 199 91.57 34.22 -41.59
CA LEU A 199 92.61 35.27 -41.69
C LEU A 199 93.96 34.75 -42.22
N GLY A 200 94.16 33.44 -42.37
CA GLY A 200 95.37 32.86 -42.97
C GLY A 200 95.40 32.90 -44.50
N LYS A 201 94.25 32.99 -45.17
CA LYS A 201 94.16 32.96 -46.65
C LYS A 201 94.10 34.34 -47.31
N LEU A 202 94.35 35.41 -46.56
CA LEU A 202 94.44 36.78 -47.06
C LEU A 202 95.85 37.39 -46.93
N VAL A 203 96.85 36.61 -46.46
CA VAL A 203 98.25 37.05 -46.33
C VAL A 203 99.21 36.30 -47.28
N ASP A 204 98.88 35.11 -47.80
CA ASP A 204 99.76 34.33 -48.69
C ASP A 204 99.39 34.41 -50.19
N GLY A 205 98.94 35.58 -50.65
CA GLY A 205 98.57 35.81 -52.06
C GLY A 205 99.11 37.13 -52.62
N THR A 206 100.37 37.46 -52.32
CA THR A 206 101.12 38.52 -53.00
C THR A 206 102.16 37.88 -53.92
N ILE A 207 101.85 37.86 -55.23
CA ILE A 207 102.67 38.06 -56.44
C ILE A 207 101.83 37.55 -57.63
#